data_AF-A0A536H2Z9-F1
#
_entry.id   AF-A0A536H2Z9-F1
#
_cell.length_a   1.000
_cell.length_b   1.000
_cell.length_c   1.000
_cell.angle_alpha   90.00
_cell.angle_beta   90.00
_cell.angle_gamma   90.00
#
_symmetry.space_group_name_H-M   'P 1'
#
loop_
_entity.id
_entity.type
_entity.pdbx_description
1 polymer ?
#
loop_
_entity_poly.entity_id
_entity_poly.type
_entity_poly.pdbx_seq_one_letter_code
_entity_poly.pdbx_strand_id
1 'polypeptide(L)'
;MDSVRCALRLLPGDGAPGQAGWRIQRSLVRAGRGEHQSVGSHRGTDQPQTVMLAADEQDRRTTTRLILVMRGLRSLAYGLLSVLLGIALAGEGFSPVVIGILITVSLVGDMVGTYVIGLFADAWGRRRTLALLALFMAATGVIFGLVTSYPVLLVAAFFGTLGTSASETAPFLPIDQTMMAQVSTPERRTALFARYNLVAALSVAIGALVAGVPGLLTQIGLPLASGTRLMFGLYAALALIVAGLSLRLSASVEAPLHSSTQPQNSRPRLVPPLHRSRGIVWRLTALFSVDALAGGLVVQSLVVLFFHLRFGVPLTTLSVLFFGANLLSALSFLAAVPLARRFGLLNTMVFTHLPSNILLILVAFAPTFPIAAMLLLLRQTLSQMDVPTRQAYTMALVAPEERTAAASVTSLARSIGSATSPVFSGLLLQGPLLIVGLPFILAGMLKAAYDLTLWSIFRHVRLKEEML
;
A
#
# COMPACT_ATOMS: atom_id res chain seq x y z
N MET A 1 59.85 6.05 3.52
CA MET A 1 59.34 7.43 3.51
C MET A 1 57.96 7.38 4.14
N ASP A 2 57.90 7.43 5.47
CA ASP A 2 56.65 7.28 6.22
C ASP A 2 56.12 8.67 6.59
N SER A 3 54.91 8.98 6.11
CA SER A 3 54.22 10.24 6.34
C SER A 3 53.66 10.30 7.77
N VAL A 4 54.20 11.20 8.59
CA VAL A 4 53.65 11.56 9.91
C VAL A 4 52.43 12.46 9.69
N ARG A 5 51.23 12.01 10.11
CA ARG A 5 50.03 12.86 10.15
C ARG A 5 49.97 13.59 11.50
N CYS A 6 50.00 14.92 11.47
CA CYS A 6 49.82 15.78 12.63
C CYS A 6 48.34 16.20 12.74
N ALA A 7 47.65 15.83 13.81
CA ALA A 7 46.29 16.30 14.08
C ALA A 7 46.36 17.47 15.07
N LEU A 8 45.93 18.66 14.65
CA LEU A 8 45.70 19.80 15.53
C LEU A 8 44.23 19.82 15.96
N ARG A 9 43.99 19.94 17.27
CA ARG A 9 42.66 20.16 17.85
C ARG A 9 42.66 21.49 18.60
N LEU A 10 41.74 22.39 18.27
CA LEU A 10 41.50 23.64 18.99
C LEU A 10 40.39 23.41 20.00
N LEU A 11 40.65 23.75 21.27
CA LEU A 11 39.64 23.73 22.33
C LEU A 11 39.44 25.17 22.86
N PRO A 12 38.20 25.58 23.18
CA PRO A 12 37.95 26.85 23.84
C PRO A 12 38.55 26.83 25.26
N GLY A 13 39.23 27.91 25.65
CA GLY A 13 39.81 28.05 26.98
C GLY A 13 38.78 28.54 28.00
N ASP A 14 38.77 27.94 29.18
CA ASP A 14 37.94 28.36 30.31
C ASP A 14 38.50 29.65 30.93
N GLY A 15 38.03 30.80 30.46
CA GLY A 15 38.32 32.13 31.00
C GLY A 15 37.06 32.97 31.15
N ALA A 16 36.99 33.78 32.21
CA ALA A 16 35.88 34.71 32.49
C ALA A 16 35.58 35.66 31.31
N PRO A 17 34.33 36.17 31.18
CA PRO A 17 33.88 36.82 29.95
C PRO A 17 34.68 38.09 29.65
N GLY A 18 35.45 38.06 28.55
CA GLY A 18 36.22 39.21 28.06
C GLY A 18 37.61 38.90 27.49
N GLN A 19 38.14 37.67 27.65
CA GLN A 19 39.42 37.27 27.05
C GLN A 19 39.27 35.95 26.26
N ALA A 20 39.21 36.03 24.93
CA ALA A 20 39.17 34.86 24.06
C ALA A 20 40.60 34.38 23.75
N GLY A 21 41.11 33.40 24.51
CA GLY A 21 42.38 32.73 24.25
C GLY A 21 42.17 31.29 23.79
N TRP A 22 42.71 30.91 22.62
CA TRP A 22 42.71 29.54 22.11
C TRP A 22 44.01 28.83 22.52
N ARG A 23 43.93 27.63 23.12
CA ARG A 23 45.11 26.77 23.36
C ARG A 23 45.27 25.76 22.24
N ILE A 24 46.49 25.65 21.71
CA ILE A 24 46.87 24.62 20.72
C ILE A 24 47.60 23.49 21.45
N GLN A 25 47.04 22.28 21.42
CA GLN A 25 47.68 21.09 21.96
C GLN A 25 48.21 20.22 20.82
N ARG A 26 49.52 19.95 20.81
CA ARG A 26 50.17 19.01 19.86
C ARG A 26 50.43 17.68 20.57
N SER A 27 49.86 16.59 20.07
CA SER A 27 50.22 15.23 20.51
C SER A 27 51.10 14.56 19.45
N LEU A 28 52.33 14.21 19.82
CA LEU A 28 53.24 13.41 19.01
C LEU A 28 53.08 11.93 19.39
N VAL A 29 52.67 11.08 18.46
CA VAL A 29 52.70 9.62 18.64
C VAL A 29 54.03 9.10 18.08
N ARG A 30 54.91 8.62 18.95
CA ARG A 30 56.17 7.96 18.59
C ARG A 30 55.96 6.45 18.52
N ALA A 31 56.38 5.82 17.42
CA ALA A 31 56.50 4.37 17.32
C ALA A 31 57.83 3.90 17.95
N GLY A 32 57.80 2.90 18.83
CA GLY A 32 58.98 2.31 19.48
C GLY A 32 58.78 0.81 19.80
N ARG A 33 59.82 0.01 19.52
CA ARG A 33 59.95 -1.46 19.71
C ARG A 33 60.66 -1.81 21.05
N GLY A 34 60.26 -2.94 21.66
CA GLY A 34 61.00 -3.82 22.61
C GLY A 34 61.17 -3.31 24.06
N GLU A 35 61.09 -4.07 25.16
CA GLU A 35 61.07 -5.51 25.48
C GLU A 35 60.47 -5.76 26.89
N HIS A 36 59.90 -6.97 27.07
CA HIS A 36 59.67 -7.77 28.29
C HIS A 36 59.36 -7.13 29.67
N GLN A 37 58.13 -7.32 30.17
CA GLN A 37 57.85 -8.15 31.37
C GLN A 37 56.34 -8.24 31.71
N SER A 38 55.97 -9.39 32.28
CA SER A 38 54.69 -9.78 32.89
C SER A 38 53.53 -10.18 31.97
N VAL A 39 53.28 -11.49 32.03
CA VAL A 39 52.09 -12.25 31.65
C VAL A 39 50.80 -11.53 32.08
N GLY A 40 49.92 -11.30 31.11
CA GLY A 40 48.54 -10.88 31.29
C GLY A 40 47.80 -10.98 29.97
N SER A 41 47.19 -12.13 29.69
CA SER A 41 46.50 -12.41 28.43
C SER A 41 45.21 -11.59 28.29
N HIS A 42 45.30 -10.36 27.81
CA HIS A 42 44.14 -9.66 27.24
C HIS A 42 44.01 -9.94 25.75
N ARG A 43 43.68 -11.20 25.43
CA ARG A 43 42.90 -11.56 24.24
C ARG A 43 41.44 -11.60 24.67
N GLY A 44 40.69 -10.52 24.46
CA GLY A 44 39.24 -10.58 24.69
C GLY A 44 38.57 -9.25 24.93
N THR A 45 38.53 -8.36 23.94
CA THR A 45 37.65 -7.17 23.99
C THR A 45 37.04 -6.72 22.65
N ASP A 46 37.47 -7.25 21.49
CA ASP A 46 36.85 -6.94 20.18
C ASP A 46 35.74 -7.94 19.75
N GLN A 47 35.63 -9.10 20.43
CA GLN A 47 34.57 -10.09 20.17
C GLN A 47 33.15 -9.64 20.57
N PRO A 48 32.89 -8.97 21.71
CA PRO A 48 31.51 -8.68 22.12
C PRO A 48 30.79 -7.68 21.21
N GLN A 49 31.49 -6.68 20.66
CA GLN A 49 30.87 -5.72 19.72
C GLN A 49 30.55 -6.37 18.37
N THR A 50 31.45 -7.21 17.86
CA THR A 50 31.26 -7.90 16.58
C THR A 50 30.10 -8.91 16.65
N VAL A 51 29.97 -9.63 17.77
CA VAL A 51 28.87 -10.57 18.02
C VAL A 51 27.53 -9.83 18.19
N MET A 52 27.53 -8.67 18.87
CA MET A 52 26.31 -7.87 19.07
C MET A 52 25.80 -7.26 17.76
N LEU A 53 26.69 -6.75 16.90
CA LEU A 53 26.35 -6.23 15.58
C LEU A 53 25.82 -7.34 14.64
N ALA A 54 26.39 -8.55 14.72
CA ALA A 54 25.92 -9.69 13.95
C ALA A 54 24.53 -10.19 14.41
N ALA A 55 24.27 -10.17 15.73
CA ALA A 55 22.96 -10.52 16.29
C ALA A 55 21.88 -9.49 15.90
N ASP A 56 22.19 -8.19 15.93
CA ASP A 56 21.28 -7.13 15.50
C ASP A 56 20.94 -7.22 14.00
N GLU A 57 21.93 -7.45 13.14
CA GLU A 57 21.70 -7.64 11.70
C GLU A 57 20.85 -8.89 11.41
N GLN A 58 21.05 -9.97 12.17
CA GLN A 58 20.25 -11.19 12.03
C GLN A 58 18.79 -10.99 12.49
N ASP A 59 18.57 -10.25 13.58
CA ASP A 59 17.23 -9.90 14.06
C ASP A 59 16.49 -9.02 13.04
N ARG A 60 17.17 -8.02 12.48
CA ARG A 60 16.63 -7.15 11.43
C ARG A 60 16.26 -7.92 10.17
N ARG A 61 17.08 -8.87 9.74
CA ARG A 61 16.78 -9.75 8.60
C ARG A 61 15.57 -10.63 8.85
N THR A 62 15.48 -11.22 10.03
CA THR A 62 14.36 -12.09 10.42
C THR A 62 13.06 -11.30 10.46
N THR A 63 13.09 -10.13 11.10
CA THR A 63 11.97 -9.19 11.17
C THR A 63 11.51 -8.74 9.78
N THR A 64 12.45 -8.37 8.91
CA THR A 64 12.16 -7.98 7.53
C THR A 64 11.46 -9.11 6.77
N ARG A 65 11.94 -10.35 6.91
CA ARG A 65 11.30 -11.52 6.29
C ARG A 65 9.90 -11.75 6.82
N LEU A 66 9.68 -11.62 8.13
CA LEU A 66 8.35 -11.77 8.73
C LEU A 66 7.36 -10.74 8.19
N ILE A 67 7.76 -9.46 8.10
CA ILE A 67 6.91 -8.40 7.52
C ILE A 67 6.53 -8.73 6.07
N LEU A 68 7.50 -9.16 5.25
CA LEU A 68 7.24 -9.56 3.86
C LEU A 68 6.29 -10.76 3.76
N VAL A 69 6.47 -11.78 4.59
CA VAL A 69 5.58 -12.96 4.62
C VAL A 69 4.18 -12.56 5.05
N MET A 70 4.02 -11.77 6.12
CA MET A 70 2.71 -11.31 6.59
C MET A 70 2.00 -10.47 5.52
N ARG A 71 2.73 -9.57 4.85
CA ARG A 71 2.16 -8.80 3.74
C ARG A 71 1.71 -9.71 2.59
N GLY A 72 2.52 -10.70 2.22
CA GLY A 72 2.17 -11.68 1.19
C GLY A 72 0.90 -12.48 1.53
N LEU A 73 0.81 -13.01 2.76
CA LEU A 73 -0.36 -13.77 3.21
C LEU A 73 -1.65 -12.93 3.19
N ARG A 74 -1.61 -11.70 3.70
CA ARG A 74 -2.76 -10.78 3.66
C ARG A 74 -3.14 -10.40 2.22
N SER A 75 -2.13 -10.10 1.40
CA SER A 75 -2.34 -9.76 -0.01
C SER A 75 -2.96 -10.92 -0.81
N LEU A 76 -2.59 -12.17 -0.49
CA LEU A 76 -3.22 -13.37 -1.06
C LEU A 76 -4.70 -13.45 -0.66
N ALA A 77 -4.99 -13.22 0.62
CA ALA A 77 -6.35 -13.22 1.14
C ALA A 77 -7.22 -12.10 0.50
N TYR A 78 -6.66 -10.92 0.27
CA TYR A 78 -7.33 -9.82 -0.43
C TYR A 78 -7.52 -10.10 -1.92
N GLY A 79 -6.52 -10.68 -2.60
CA GLY A 79 -6.67 -11.14 -3.98
C GLY A 79 -7.81 -12.15 -4.14
N LEU A 80 -7.91 -13.10 -3.20
CA LEU A 80 -8.99 -14.08 -3.12
C LEU A 80 -10.36 -13.41 -3.02
N LEU A 81 -10.57 -12.55 -2.02
CA LEU A 81 -11.85 -11.89 -1.81
C LEU A 81 -12.19 -10.88 -2.91
N SER A 82 -11.21 -10.21 -3.48
CA SER A 82 -11.43 -9.25 -4.56
C SER A 82 -12.14 -9.85 -5.77
N VAL A 83 -12.01 -11.17 -6.00
CA VAL A 83 -12.74 -11.92 -7.03
C VAL A 83 -13.96 -12.64 -6.46
N LEU A 84 -13.82 -13.33 -5.33
CA LEU A 84 -14.88 -14.18 -4.79
C LEU A 84 -16.10 -13.40 -4.26
N LEU A 85 -15.86 -12.27 -3.58
CA LEU A 85 -16.86 -11.62 -2.71
C LEU A 85 -18.15 -11.24 -3.45
N GLY A 86 -18.04 -10.59 -4.61
CA GLY A 86 -19.20 -10.14 -5.38
C GLY A 86 -20.05 -11.30 -5.88
N ILE A 87 -19.41 -12.37 -6.36
CA ILE A 87 -20.11 -13.56 -6.87
C ILE A 87 -20.74 -14.35 -5.71
N ALA A 88 -20.03 -14.49 -4.59
CA ALA A 88 -20.56 -15.17 -3.40
C ALA A 88 -21.82 -14.49 -2.88
N LEU A 89 -21.81 -13.16 -2.73
CA LEU A 89 -22.97 -12.40 -2.26
C LEU A 89 -24.13 -12.43 -3.27
N ALA A 90 -23.85 -12.35 -4.57
CA ALA A 90 -24.88 -12.49 -5.60
C ALA A 90 -25.51 -13.89 -5.59
N GLY A 91 -24.72 -14.94 -5.33
CA GLY A 91 -25.19 -16.33 -5.19
C GLY A 91 -26.09 -16.54 -3.97
N GLU A 92 -25.92 -15.77 -2.90
CA GLU A 92 -26.81 -15.72 -1.73
C GLU A 92 -28.07 -14.85 -1.97
N GLY A 93 -28.24 -14.30 -3.18
CA GLY A 93 -29.41 -13.52 -3.57
C GLY A 93 -29.32 -12.02 -3.29
N PHE A 94 -28.15 -11.51 -2.87
CA PHE A 94 -27.98 -10.07 -2.67
C PHE A 94 -27.94 -9.31 -4.00
N SER A 95 -28.69 -8.20 -4.07
CA SER A 95 -28.70 -7.36 -5.25
C SER A 95 -27.38 -6.59 -5.41
N PRO A 96 -27.01 -6.16 -6.63
CA PRO A 96 -25.78 -5.39 -6.87
C PRO A 96 -25.64 -4.12 -6.02
N VAL A 97 -26.75 -3.45 -5.70
CA VAL A 97 -26.79 -2.27 -4.81
C VAL A 97 -26.36 -2.64 -3.40
N VAL A 98 -26.91 -3.72 -2.86
CA VAL A 98 -26.61 -4.21 -1.51
C VAL A 98 -25.14 -4.62 -1.39
N ILE A 99 -24.59 -5.24 -2.44
CA ILE A 99 -23.17 -5.54 -2.55
C ILE A 99 -22.33 -4.26 -2.61
N GLY A 100 -22.75 -3.27 -3.40
CA GLY A 100 -22.10 -1.96 -3.50
C GLY A 100 -22.05 -1.23 -2.15
N ILE A 101 -23.14 -1.21 -1.40
CA ILE A 101 -23.21 -0.65 -0.04
C ILE A 101 -22.21 -1.35 0.89
N LEU A 102 -22.16 -2.68 0.85
CA LEU A 102 -21.24 -3.45 1.69
C LEU A 102 -19.78 -3.12 1.38
N ILE A 103 -19.41 -3.03 0.08
CA ILE A 103 -18.07 -2.63 -0.34
C ILE A 103 -17.76 -1.20 0.11
N THR A 104 -18.71 -0.26 -0.03
CA THR A 104 -18.58 1.11 0.45
C THR A 104 -18.32 1.14 1.96
N VAL A 105 -19.12 0.42 2.76
CA VAL A 105 -18.94 0.33 4.22
C VAL A 105 -17.57 -0.23 4.58
N SER A 106 -17.09 -1.22 3.83
CA SER A 106 -15.75 -1.78 4.04
C SER A 106 -14.64 -0.76 3.78
N LEU A 107 -14.72 -0.02 2.67
CA LEU A 107 -13.72 1.01 2.35
C LEU A 107 -13.75 2.20 3.34
N VAL A 108 -14.94 2.58 3.82
CA VAL A 108 -15.07 3.57 4.90
C VAL A 108 -14.41 3.04 6.18
N GLY A 109 -14.66 1.78 6.53
CA GLY A 109 -14.03 1.09 7.65
C GLY A 109 -12.51 1.08 7.57
N ASP A 110 -11.95 0.70 6.41
CA ASP A 110 -10.51 0.73 6.14
C ASP A 110 -9.93 2.14 6.31
N MET A 111 -10.62 3.18 5.80
CA MET A 111 -10.20 4.56 5.93
C MET A 111 -10.17 5.02 7.40
N VAL A 112 -11.25 4.77 8.14
CA VAL A 112 -11.36 5.12 9.56
C VAL A 112 -10.32 4.36 10.37
N GLY A 113 -10.19 3.05 10.15
CA GLY A 113 -9.21 2.19 10.81
C GLY A 113 -7.78 2.67 10.56
N THR A 114 -7.43 2.99 9.32
CA THR A 114 -6.09 3.51 8.95
C THR A 114 -5.78 4.79 9.69
N TYR A 115 -6.76 5.69 9.80
CA TYR A 115 -6.60 6.95 10.53
C TYR A 115 -6.41 6.74 12.05
N VAL A 116 -7.27 5.94 12.67
CA VAL A 116 -7.18 5.62 14.11
C VAL A 116 -5.83 4.97 14.43
N ILE A 117 -5.40 4.03 13.63
CA ILE A 117 -4.13 3.31 13.83
C ILE A 117 -2.94 4.22 13.61
N GLY A 118 -2.98 5.12 12.64
CA GLY A 118 -1.95 6.14 12.47
C GLY A 118 -1.73 7.02 13.71
N LEU A 119 -2.78 7.25 14.52
CA LEU A 119 -2.69 8.05 15.75
C LEU A 119 -2.23 7.25 16.97
N PHE A 120 -2.63 5.99 17.08
CA PHE A 120 -2.52 5.23 18.33
C PHE A 120 -1.62 3.99 18.28
N ALA A 121 -1.18 3.55 17.10
CA ALA A 121 -0.40 2.31 16.95
C ALA A 121 0.89 2.27 17.78
N ASP A 122 1.61 3.39 17.87
CA ASP A 122 2.85 3.47 18.63
C ASP A 122 2.60 3.41 20.15
N ALA A 123 1.45 3.89 20.62
CA ALA A 123 1.06 3.83 22.04
C ALA A 123 0.53 2.44 22.43
N TRP A 124 -0.19 1.76 21.54
CA TRP A 124 -0.72 0.41 21.79
C TRP A 124 0.31 -0.71 21.56
N GLY A 125 1.41 -0.38 20.89
CA GLY A 125 2.41 -1.33 20.43
C GLY A 125 2.05 -1.87 19.05
N ARG A 126 3.01 -1.83 18.13
CA ARG A 126 2.81 -2.17 16.71
C ARG A 126 2.48 -3.64 16.53
N ARG A 127 3.15 -4.53 17.28
CA ARG A 127 2.93 -5.99 17.19
C ARG A 127 1.52 -6.39 17.60
N ARG A 128 1.04 -5.82 18.70
CA ARG A 128 -0.31 -6.06 19.24
C ARG A 128 -1.37 -5.50 18.30
N THR A 129 -1.13 -4.31 17.76
CA THR A 129 -2.04 -3.67 16.81
C THR A 129 -2.18 -4.50 15.52
N LEU A 130 -1.07 -4.98 14.95
CA LEU A 130 -1.11 -5.88 13.79
C LEU A 130 -1.84 -7.19 14.08
N ALA A 131 -1.59 -7.80 15.26
CA ALA A 131 -2.28 -9.01 15.67
C ALA A 131 -3.80 -8.79 15.81
N LEU A 132 -4.22 -7.67 16.42
CA LEU A 132 -5.63 -7.31 16.60
C LEU A 132 -6.33 -7.11 15.25
N LEU A 133 -5.72 -6.37 14.33
CA LEU A 133 -6.24 -6.20 12.97
C LEU A 133 -6.40 -7.55 12.25
N ALA A 134 -5.39 -8.42 12.38
CA ALA A 134 -5.44 -9.75 11.79
C ALA A 134 -6.52 -10.63 12.43
N LEU A 135 -6.85 -10.44 13.71
CA LEU A 135 -7.97 -11.09 14.36
C LEU A 135 -9.33 -10.56 13.85
N PHE A 136 -9.49 -9.24 13.64
CA PHE A 136 -10.70 -8.70 12.99
C PHE A 136 -10.88 -9.22 11.57
N MET A 137 -9.78 -9.31 10.82
CA MET A 137 -9.74 -9.95 9.51
C MET A 137 -10.18 -11.42 9.60
N ALA A 138 -9.65 -12.20 10.55
CA ALA A 138 -10.04 -13.59 10.76
C ALA A 138 -11.54 -13.74 11.10
N ALA A 139 -12.03 -12.93 12.05
CA ALA A 139 -13.43 -12.91 12.44
C ALA A 139 -14.35 -12.61 11.26
N THR A 140 -13.93 -11.71 10.37
CA THR A 140 -14.67 -11.36 9.16
C THR A 140 -14.75 -12.52 8.19
N GLY A 141 -13.65 -13.26 7.98
CA GLY A 141 -13.68 -14.51 7.21
C GLY A 141 -14.67 -15.52 7.77
N VAL A 142 -14.66 -15.73 9.09
CA VAL A 142 -15.59 -16.66 9.76
C VAL A 142 -17.03 -16.20 9.60
N ILE A 143 -17.32 -14.91 9.81
CA ILE A 143 -18.66 -14.35 9.70
C ILE A 143 -19.19 -14.49 8.27
N PHE A 144 -18.43 -14.10 7.25
CA PHE A 144 -18.85 -14.24 5.85
C PHE A 144 -18.99 -15.69 5.40
N GLY A 145 -18.26 -16.62 6.02
CA GLY A 145 -18.36 -18.06 5.74
C GLY A 145 -19.56 -18.76 6.40
N LEU A 146 -20.11 -18.21 7.48
CA LEU A 146 -21.12 -18.89 8.31
C LEU A 146 -22.44 -18.14 8.44
N VAL A 147 -22.44 -16.82 8.26
CA VAL A 147 -23.59 -15.95 8.55
C VAL A 147 -24.10 -15.32 7.26
N THR A 148 -25.40 -15.38 7.03
CA THR A 148 -26.08 -14.76 5.89
C THR A 148 -26.81 -13.46 6.25
N SER A 149 -26.87 -13.10 7.53
CA SER A 149 -27.53 -11.88 8.02
C SER A 149 -26.78 -10.63 7.55
N TYR A 150 -27.40 -9.86 6.65
CA TYR A 150 -26.77 -8.67 6.05
C TYR A 150 -26.30 -7.62 7.05
N PRO A 151 -27.04 -7.26 8.12
CA PRO A 151 -26.53 -6.33 9.14
C PRO A 151 -25.24 -6.81 9.81
N VAL A 152 -25.10 -8.12 10.04
CA VAL A 152 -23.89 -8.70 10.62
C VAL A 152 -22.73 -8.62 9.63
N LEU A 153 -23.00 -8.90 8.34
CA LEU A 153 -22.02 -8.73 7.27
C LEU A 153 -21.54 -7.28 7.13
N LEU A 154 -22.42 -6.29 7.31
CA LEU A 154 -22.05 -4.87 7.29
C LEU A 154 -21.09 -4.49 8.44
N VAL A 155 -21.40 -4.94 9.66
CA VAL A 155 -20.53 -4.71 10.82
C VAL A 155 -19.17 -5.37 10.60
N ALA A 156 -19.16 -6.63 10.13
CA ALA A 156 -17.93 -7.32 9.80
C ALA A 156 -17.15 -6.62 8.68
N ALA A 157 -17.82 -6.13 7.64
CA ALA A 157 -17.19 -5.40 6.55
C ALA A 157 -16.50 -4.11 7.03
N PHE A 158 -17.12 -3.38 7.96
CA PHE A 158 -16.58 -2.14 8.53
C PHE A 158 -15.31 -2.37 9.37
N PHE A 159 -15.29 -3.39 10.23
CA PHE A 159 -14.15 -3.66 11.10
C PHE A 159 -13.09 -4.59 10.48
N GLY A 160 -13.46 -5.35 9.46
CA GLY A 160 -12.80 -6.57 9.02
C GLY A 160 -11.76 -6.51 7.93
N THR A 161 -11.60 -5.38 7.25
CA THR A 161 -10.68 -5.20 6.11
C THR A 161 -10.88 -6.25 5.00
N LEU A 162 -11.89 -6.10 4.15
CA LEU A 162 -12.21 -7.12 3.14
C LEU A 162 -11.23 -7.17 1.95
N GLY A 163 -10.38 -6.14 1.76
CA GLY A 163 -9.44 -6.09 0.63
C GLY A 163 -10.15 -6.09 -0.73
N THR A 164 -11.19 -5.28 -0.87
CA THR A 164 -12.07 -5.24 -2.04
C THR A 164 -11.38 -4.69 -3.30
N SER A 165 -10.26 -4.01 -3.13
CA SER A 165 -9.33 -3.62 -4.20
C SER A 165 -8.07 -4.49 -4.19
N ALA A 166 -7.53 -4.81 -5.38
CA ALA A 166 -6.22 -5.47 -5.55
C ALA A 166 -5.02 -4.72 -4.92
N SER A 167 -5.22 -3.50 -4.42
CA SER A 167 -4.24 -2.76 -3.64
C SER A 167 -4.67 -2.69 -2.19
N GLU A 168 -3.73 -2.93 -1.26
CA GLU A 168 -3.98 -2.81 0.18
C GLU A 168 -4.15 -1.35 0.58
N THR A 169 -5.39 -0.96 0.85
CA THR A 169 -5.78 0.31 1.50
C THR A 169 -6.10 0.14 2.99
N ALA A 170 -5.85 -1.05 3.52
CA ALA A 170 -6.21 -1.47 4.87
C ALA A 170 -5.30 -0.84 5.96
N PRO A 171 -5.79 -0.75 7.20
CA PRO A 171 -5.08 -0.18 8.36
C PRO A 171 -3.71 -0.77 8.71
N PHE A 172 -3.33 -1.91 8.13
CA PHE A 172 -2.02 -2.53 8.34
C PHE A 172 -0.87 -1.73 7.70
N LEU A 173 -1.13 -1.05 6.58
CA LEU A 173 -0.10 -0.45 5.74
C LEU A 173 0.79 0.57 6.48
N PRO A 174 0.24 1.54 7.25
CA PRO A 174 1.09 2.52 7.96
C PRO A 174 2.04 1.87 8.95
N ILE A 175 1.60 0.81 9.64
CA ILE A 175 2.43 0.10 10.62
C ILE A 175 3.59 -0.59 9.91
N ASP A 176 3.30 -1.35 8.84
CA ASP A 176 4.32 -2.04 8.05
C ASP A 176 5.37 -1.07 7.50
N GLN A 177 4.93 0.05 6.92
CA GLN A 177 5.83 1.05 6.34
C GLN A 177 6.73 1.68 7.41
N THR A 178 6.18 1.95 8.59
CA THR A 178 6.94 2.52 9.71
C THR A 178 7.96 1.52 10.25
N MET A 179 7.56 0.25 10.43
CA MET A 179 8.48 -0.80 10.87
C MET A 179 9.59 -1.05 9.85
N MET A 180 9.27 -1.10 8.55
CA MET A 180 10.26 -1.24 7.47
C MET A 180 11.25 -0.08 7.45
N ALA A 181 10.78 1.16 7.66
CA ALA A 181 11.64 2.33 7.71
C ALA A 181 12.62 2.28 8.89
N GLN A 182 12.20 1.71 10.03
CA GLN A 182 13.01 1.53 11.23
C GLN A 182 14.05 0.41 11.09
N VAL A 183 13.70 -0.73 10.48
CA VAL A 183 14.64 -1.85 10.34
C VAL A 183 15.57 -1.75 9.13
N SER A 184 15.35 -0.79 8.22
CA SER A 184 16.20 -0.58 7.03
C SER A 184 17.17 0.59 7.19
N THR A 185 18.38 0.45 6.63
CA THR A 185 19.28 1.58 6.43
C THR A 185 18.81 2.42 5.23
N PRO A 186 19.13 3.72 5.17
CA PRO A 186 18.72 4.60 4.07
C PRO A 186 19.04 4.03 2.67
N GLU A 187 20.17 3.35 2.52
CA GLU A 187 20.67 2.82 1.24
C GLU A 187 19.86 1.60 0.76
N ARG A 188 19.35 0.79 1.70
CA ARG A 188 18.58 -0.44 1.39
C ARG A 188 17.07 -0.24 1.42
N ARG A 189 16.59 0.90 1.93
CA ARG A 189 15.18 1.20 2.16
C ARG A 189 14.35 1.11 0.87
N THR A 190 14.80 1.76 -0.21
CA THR A 190 14.08 1.75 -1.50
C THR A 190 13.91 0.34 -2.06
N ALA A 191 14.97 -0.47 -2.01
CA ALA A 191 14.93 -1.86 -2.47
C ALA A 191 13.99 -2.72 -1.62
N LEU A 192 13.92 -2.48 -0.30
CA LEU A 192 13.01 -3.18 0.59
C LEU A 192 11.54 -2.85 0.29
N PHE A 193 11.20 -1.56 0.12
CA PHE A 193 9.84 -1.15 -0.26
C PHE A 193 9.44 -1.71 -1.63
N ALA A 194 10.36 -1.76 -2.59
CA ALA A 194 10.10 -2.40 -3.88
C ALA A 194 9.77 -3.90 -3.74
N ARG A 195 10.55 -4.64 -2.93
CA ARG A 195 10.27 -6.07 -2.63
C ARG A 195 8.94 -6.26 -1.93
N TYR A 196 8.60 -5.38 -0.97
CA TYR A 196 7.32 -5.39 -0.26
C TYR A 196 6.13 -5.27 -1.21
N ASN A 197 6.17 -4.29 -2.12
CA ASN A 197 5.11 -4.10 -3.11
C ASN A 197 5.05 -5.24 -4.15
N LEU A 198 6.20 -5.76 -4.57
CA LEU A 198 6.26 -6.89 -5.50
C LEU A 198 5.64 -8.16 -4.90
N VAL A 199 6.01 -8.50 -3.66
CA VAL A 199 5.41 -9.63 -2.93
C VAL A 199 3.90 -9.45 -2.84
N ALA A 200 3.43 -8.25 -2.46
CA ALA A 200 2.01 -7.97 -2.38
C ALA A 200 1.29 -8.19 -3.72
N ALA A 201 1.81 -7.63 -4.81
CA ALA A 201 1.18 -7.71 -6.12
C ALA A 201 1.11 -9.15 -6.65
N LEU A 202 2.19 -9.93 -6.50
CA LEU A 202 2.22 -11.34 -6.87
C LEU A 202 1.25 -12.17 -6.01
N SER A 203 1.21 -11.90 -4.71
CA SER A 203 0.27 -12.57 -3.81
C SER A 203 -1.19 -12.26 -4.14
N VAL A 204 -1.53 -11.02 -4.48
CA VAL A 204 -2.89 -10.65 -4.96
C VAL A 204 -3.26 -11.42 -6.22
N ALA A 205 -2.34 -11.51 -7.20
CA ALA A 205 -2.57 -12.29 -8.41
C ALA A 205 -2.85 -13.76 -8.07
N ILE A 206 -2.00 -14.39 -7.26
CA ILE A 206 -2.18 -15.78 -6.82
C ILE A 206 -3.51 -15.94 -6.07
N GLY A 207 -3.86 -15.02 -5.17
CA GLY A 207 -5.14 -15.02 -4.46
C GLY A 207 -6.34 -14.99 -5.42
N ALA A 208 -6.28 -14.14 -6.43
CA ALA A 208 -7.31 -14.06 -7.47
C ALA A 208 -7.45 -15.40 -8.22
N LEU A 209 -6.35 -16.12 -8.48
CA LEU A 209 -6.40 -17.46 -9.07
C LEU A 209 -7.04 -18.49 -8.13
N VAL A 210 -6.66 -18.46 -6.85
CA VAL A 210 -7.20 -19.37 -5.80
C VAL A 210 -8.71 -19.18 -5.62
N ALA A 211 -9.26 -17.99 -5.90
CA ALA A 211 -10.71 -17.75 -5.89
C ALA A 211 -11.50 -18.66 -6.84
N GLY A 212 -10.84 -19.29 -7.83
CA GLY A 212 -11.47 -20.23 -8.77
C GLY A 212 -11.65 -21.65 -8.22
N VAL A 213 -11.03 -21.98 -7.09
CA VAL A 213 -11.09 -23.32 -6.48
C VAL A 213 -12.53 -23.83 -6.26
N PRO A 214 -13.50 -23.04 -5.77
CA PRO A 214 -14.88 -23.51 -5.61
C PRO A 214 -15.48 -24.10 -6.88
N GLY A 215 -15.21 -23.51 -8.05
CA GLY A 215 -15.71 -24.01 -9.33
C GLY A 215 -14.95 -25.23 -9.87
N LEU A 216 -13.75 -25.52 -9.36
CA LEU A 216 -13.07 -26.80 -9.61
C LEU A 216 -13.64 -27.90 -8.70
N LEU A 217 -13.93 -27.57 -7.45
CA LEU A 217 -14.53 -28.51 -6.50
C LEU A 217 -15.94 -28.97 -6.94
N THR A 218 -16.68 -28.13 -7.67
CA THR A 218 -17.96 -28.55 -8.27
C THR A 218 -17.81 -29.66 -9.31
N GLN A 219 -16.66 -29.77 -9.99
CA GLN A 219 -16.42 -30.83 -10.97
C GLN A 219 -16.26 -32.22 -10.32
N ILE A 220 -15.87 -32.26 -9.04
CA ILE A 220 -15.74 -33.49 -8.25
C ILE A 220 -16.97 -33.73 -7.35
N GLY A 221 -18.09 -33.04 -7.60
CA GLY A 221 -19.37 -33.26 -6.92
C GLY A 221 -19.60 -32.45 -5.63
N LEU A 222 -18.69 -31.54 -5.25
CA LEU A 222 -18.90 -30.68 -4.08
C LEU A 222 -19.77 -29.45 -4.42
N PRO A 223 -20.75 -29.07 -3.59
CA PRO A 223 -21.55 -27.87 -3.82
C PRO A 223 -20.70 -26.60 -3.86
N LEU A 224 -21.05 -25.65 -4.75
CA LEU A 224 -20.36 -24.37 -4.86
C LEU A 224 -20.33 -23.61 -3.53
N ALA A 225 -21.43 -23.66 -2.76
CA ALA A 225 -21.53 -23.05 -1.44
C ALA A 225 -20.45 -23.59 -0.48
N SER A 226 -20.21 -24.91 -0.45
CA SER A 226 -19.16 -25.51 0.38
C SER A 226 -17.77 -25.03 -0.04
N GLY A 227 -17.51 -24.92 -1.34
CA GLY A 227 -16.28 -24.34 -1.87
C GLY A 227 -16.10 -22.87 -1.47
N THR A 228 -17.16 -22.06 -1.57
CA THR A 228 -17.14 -20.65 -1.16
C THR A 228 -16.86 -20.51 0.35
N ARG A 229 -17.51 -21.32 1.19
CA ARG A 229 -17.24 -21.34 2.64
C ARG A 229 -15.81 -21.76 2.95
N LEU A 230 -15.26 -22.73 2.21
CA LEU A 230 -13.85 -23.11 2.33
C LEU A 230 -12.91 -21.94 2.02
N MET A 231 -13.22 -21.11 1.02
CA MET A 231 -12.41 -19.93 0.69
C MET A 231 -12.46 -18.86 1.78
N PHE A 232 -13.63 -18.62 2.38
CA PHE A 232 -13.74 -17.75 3.56
C PHE A 232 -13.00 -18.32 4.79
N GLY A 233 -13.03 -19.65 4.96
CA GLY A 233 -12.21 -20.36 5.95
C GLY A 233 -10.71 -20.22 5.70
N LEU A 234 -10.26 -20.31 4.44
CA LEU A 234 -8.87 -20.07 4.04
C LEU A 234 -8.47 -18.62 4.33
N TYR A 235 -9.31 -17.65 4.00
CA TYR A 235 -9.09 -16.25 4.34
C TYR A 235 -8.91 -16.06 5.86
N ALA A 236 -9.78 -16.67 6.67
CA ALA A 236 -9.67 -16.63 8.13
C ALA A 236 -8.39 -17.31 8.64
N ALA A 237 -8.03 -18.47 8.11
CA ALA A 237 -6.81 -19.20 8.49
C ALA A 237 -5.55 -18.39 8.17
N LEU A 238 -5.47 -17.77 6.99
CA LEU A 238 -4.36 -16.88 6.62
C LEU A 238 -4.25 -15.69 7.59
N ALA A 239 -5.39 -15.09 7.96
CA ALA A 239 -5.43 -14.01 8.93
C ALA A 239 -4.94 -14.45 10.32
N LEU A 240 -5.33 -15.64 10.79
CA LEU A 240 -4.83 -16.20 12.06
C LEU A 240 -3.32 -16.48 12.03
N ILE A 241 -2.80 -16.98 10.91
CA ILE A 241 -1.35 -17.14 10.71
C ILE A 241 -0.65 -15.78 10.82
N VAL A 242 -1.20 -14.74 10.17
CA VAL A 242 -0.65 -13.38 10.25
C VAL A 242 -0.70 -12.84 11.68
N ALA A 243 -1.78 -13.08 12.43
CA ALA A 243 -1.86 -12.71 13.84
C ALA A 243 -0.76 -13.38 14.68
N GLY A 244 -0.56 -14.69 14.49
CA GLY A 244 0.50 -15.45 15.15
C GLY A 244 1.91 -14.96 14.77
N LEU A 245 2.16 -14.64 13.50
CA LEU A 245 3.43 -14.08 13.04
C LEU A 245 3.67 -12.65 13.56
N SER A 246 2.62 -11.85 13.69
CA SER A 246 2.69 -10.49 14.26
C SER A 246 3.18 -10.52 15.71
N LEU A 247 2.73 -11.52 16.47
CA LEU A 247 3.21 -11.76 17.83
C LEU A 247 4.62 -12.33 17.90
N ARG A 248 5.23 -12.78 16.79
CA ARG A 248 6.62 -13.28 16.74
C ARG A 248 7.64 -12.24 16.25
N LEU A 249 7.18 -11.08 15.79
CA LEU A 249 8.07 -9.97 15.43
C LEU A 249 9.00 -9.62 16.61
N SER A 250 10.20 -9.13 16.32
CA SER A 250 11.11 -8.70 17.39
C SER A 250 10.57 -7.48 18.14
N ALA A 251 10.96 -7.30 19.41
CA ALA A 251 10.68 -6.07 20.14
C ALA A 251 11.37 -4.84 19.52
N SER A 252 12.38 -5.05 18.66
CA SER A 252 13.07 -3.99 17.92
C SER A 252 12.19 -3.21 16.95
N VAL A 253 10.99 -3.70 16.63
CA VAL A 253 10.02 -3.00 15.76
C VAL A 253 9.13 -2.01 16.51
N GLU A 254 9.09 -2.11 17.84
CA GLU A 254 8.29 -1.21 18.66
C GLU A 254 8.85 0.21 18.63
N ALA A 255 8.01 1.18 18.94
CA ALA A 255 8.45 2.57 19.03
C ALA A 255 9.52 2.70 20.13
N PRO A 256 10.64 3.40 19.90
CA PRO A 256 11.65 3.58 20.93
C PRO A 256 11.07 4.40 22.09
N LEU A 257 11.13 3.85 23.31
CA LEU A 257 10.60 4.46 24.54
C LEU A 257 11.15 5.88 24.84
N HIS A 258 12.24 6.30 24.16
CA HIS A 258 12.93 7.57 24.36
C HIS A 258 12.83 8.58 23.20
N SER A 259 11.99 8.34 22.18
CA SER A 259 11.81 9.31 21.06
C SER A 259 10.84 10.46 21.39
N SER A 260 10.49 10.64 22.66
CA SER A 260 9.68 11.75 23.20
C SER A 260 10.38 13.12 23.15
N THR A 261 11.50 13.27 22.43
CA THR A 261 12.28 14.51 22.33
C THR A 261 11.75 15.49 21.27
N GLN A 262 10.65 15.16 20.57
CA GLN A 262 9.83 16.20 19.92
C GLN A 262 8.75 16.68 20.91
N PRO A 263 8.59 18.00 21.10
CA PRO A 263 7.71 18.53 22.13
C PRO A 263 6.26 18.07 21.91
N GLN A 264 5.75 17.30 22.87
CA GLN A 264 4.38 16.77 22.97
C GLN A 264 3.28 17.86 23.11
N ASN A 265 3.64 19.15 23.01
CA ASN A 265 2.70 20.27 23.11
C ASN A 265 1.94 20.57 21.80
N SER A 266 2.18 19.81 20.73
CA SER A 266 1.34 19.89 19.54
C SER A 266 0.26 18.81 19.66
N ARG A 267 -0.97 19.19 20.06
CA ARG A 267 -2.16 18.35 19.85
C ARG A 267 -2.07 17.74 18.45
N PRO A 268 -2.36 16.45 18.25
CA PRO A 268 -2.33 15.84 16.93
C PRO A 268 -3.24 16.66 16.01
N ARG A 269 -2.64 17.43 15.10
CA ARG A 269 -3.40 18.24 14.17
C ARG A 269 -3.93 17.27 13.11
N LEU A 270 -5.26 17.23 12.97
CA LEU A 270 -5.96 16.46 11.94
C LEU A 270 -5.41 16.71 10.53
N VAL A 271 -4.88 17.92 10.28
CA VAL A 271 -4.24 18.30 9.03
C VAL A 271 -2.98 19.12 9.35
N PRO A 272 -1.78 18.73 8.88
CA PRO A 272 -0.59 19.56 9.04
C PRO A 272 -0.75 20.86 8.23
N PRO A 273 -0.26 22.00 8.72
CA PRO A 273 -0.56 23.29 8.10
C PRO A 273 0.09 23.41 6.70
N LEU A 274 -0.73 23.72 5.70
CA LEU A 274 -0.30 24.07 4.34
C LEU A 274 -0.23 25.60 4.23
N HIS A 275 0.95 26.14 4.01
CA HIS A 275 1.15 27.58 3.85
C HIS A 275 1.38 27.93 2.38
N ARG A 276 2.56 27.59 1.85
CA ARG A 276 3.05 28.05 0.54
C ARG A 276 2.43 27.26 -0.61
N SER A 277 2.28 25.94 -0.45
CA SER A 277 1.80 25.05 -1.52
C SER A 277 0.29 24.86 -1.51
N ARG A 278 -0.45 25.57 -0.63
CA ARG A 278 -1.90 25.34 -0.40
C ARG A 278 -2.73 25.30 -1.69
N GLY A 279 -2.50 26.25 -2.60
CA GLY A 279 -3.30 26.38 -3.82
C GLY A 279 -3.07 25.22 -4.79
N ILE A 280 -1.81 24.80 -4.92
CA ILE A 280 -1.44 23.65 -5.77
C ILE A 280 -2.00 22.36 -5.16
N VAL A 281 -1.82 22.17 -3.86
CA VAL A 281 -2.32 20.99 -3.15
C VAL A 281 -3.83 20.88 -3.28
N TRP A 282 -4.60 21.96 -3.08
CA TRP A 282 -6.06 21.91 -3.26
C TRP A 282 -6.49 21.54 -4.68
N ARG A 283 -5.80 22.04 -5.71
CA ARG A 283 -6.06 21.66 -7.12
C ARG A 283 -5.76 20.18 -7.36
N LEU A 284 -4.61 19.70 -6.89
CA LEU A 284 -4.24 18.28 -7.00
C LEU A 284 -5.22 17.38 -6.24
N THR A 285 -5.60 17.77 -5.02
CA THR A 285 -6.58 17.07 -4.19
C THR A 285 -7.92 16.95 -4.91
N ALA A 286 -8.46 18.04 -5.45
CA ALA A 286 -9.72 18.02 -6.18
C ALA A 286 -9.66 17.07 -7.40
N LEU A 287 -8.58 17.17 -8.20
CA LEU A 287 -8.38 16.30 -9.36
C LEU A 287 -8.23 14.83 -8.95
N PHE A 288 -7.41 14.53 -7.94
CA PHE A 288 -7.20 13.16 -7.46
C PHE A 288 -8.45 12.55 -6.82
N SER A 289 -9.31 13.35 -6.20
CA SER A 289 -10.61 12.90 -5.71
C SER A 289 -11.52 12.47 -6.85
N VAL A 290 -11.53 13.20 -7.99
CA VAL A 290 -12.29 12.78 -9.18
C VAL A 290 -11.77 11.46 -9.74
N ASP A 291 -10.44 11.31 -9.84
CA ASP A 291 -9.82 10.04 -10.27
C ASP A 291 -10.15 8.88 -9.32
N ALA A 292 -10.09 9.11 -8.00
CA ALA A 292 -10.40 8.10 -7.00
C ALA A 292 -11.89 7.73 -6.96
N LEU A 293 -12.78 8.71 -7.12
CA LEU A 293 -14.22 8.50 -7.29
C LEU A 293 -14.49 7.60 -8.51
N ALA A 294 -13.92 7.96 -9.66
CA ALA A 294 -14.07 7.18 -10.88
C ALA A 294 -13.47 5.76 -10.74
N GLY A 295 -12.31 5.62 -10.08
CA GLY A 295 -11.73 4.31 -9.76
C GLY A 295 -12.62 3.46 -8.85
N GLY A 296 -13.31 4.09 -7.90
CA GLY A 296 -14.24 3.42 -6.99
C GLY A 296 -15.52 2.91 -7.68
N LEU A 297 -15.88 3.43 -8.86
CA LEU A 297 -16.97 2.88 -9.68
C LEU A 297 -16.63 1.54 -10.33
N VAL A 298 -15.34 1.21 -10.44
CA VAL A 298 -14.85 0.00 -11.08
C VAL A 298 -13.88 -0.76 -10.16
N VAL A 299 -14.21 -0.80 -8.87
CA VAL A 299 -13.50 -1.67 -7.91
C VAL A 299 -13.57 -3.11 -8.40
N GLN A 300 -12.47 -3.84 -8.24
CA GLN A 300 -12.29 -5.17 -8.85
C GLN A 300 -13.46 -6.12 -8.59
N SER A 301 -13.97 -6.20 -7.36
CA SER A 301 -15.11 -7.07 -7.04
C SER A 301 -16.39 -6.74 -7.81
N LEU A 302 -16.62 -5.46 -8.13
CA LEU A 302 -17.76 -5.02 -8.93
C LEU A 302 -17.54 -5.24 -10.41
N VAL A 303 -16.29 -5.14 -10.90
CA VAL A 303 -15.93 -5.54 -12.26
C VAL A 303 -16.14 -7.04 -12.45
N VAL A 304 -15.72 -7.86 -11.48
CA VAL A 304 -15.95 -9.31 -11.48
C VAL A 304 -17.46 -9.60 -11.52
N LEU A 305 -18.23 -8.94 -10.66
CA LEU A 305 -19.69 -9.07 -10.63
C LEU A 305 -20.33 -8.67 -11.96
N PHE A 306 -19.87 -7.58 -12.59
CA PHE A 306 -20.34 -7.16 -13.92
C PHE A 306 -20.15 -8.27 -14.96
N PHE A 307 -18.95 -8.87 -15.04
CA PHE A 307 -18.69 -9.93 -16.01
C PHE A 307 -19.56 -11.16 -15.75
N HIS A 308 -19.77 -11.50 -14.48
CA HIS A 308 -20.64 -12.61 -14.09
C HIS A 308 -22.10 -12.34 -14.49
N LEU A 309 -22.65 -11.17 -14.16
CA LEU A 309 -24.05 -10.85 -14.43
C LEU A 309 -24.33 -10.58 -15.91
N ARG A 310 -23.43 -9.92 -16.63
CA ARG A 310 -23.63 -9.55 -18.04
C ARG A 310 -23.35 -10.69 -19.01
N PHE A 311 -22.28 -11.45 -18.77
CA PHE A 311 -21.80 -12.46 -19.72
C PHE A 311 -21.99 -13.90 -19.21
N GLY A 312 -22.50 -14.10 -17.98
CA GLY A 312 -22.72 -15.42 -17.40
C GLY A 312 -21.43 -16.19 -17.12
N VAL A 313 -20.30 -15.49 -16.99
CA VAL A 313 -18.98 -16.13 -16.89
C VAL A 313 -18.82 -16.77 -15.51
N PRO A 314 -18.38 -18.04 -15.42
CA PRO A 314 -18.21 -18.72 -14.14
C PRO A 314 -17.01 -18.16 -13.37
N LEU A 315 -17.06 -18.31 -12.04
CA LEU A 315 -16.02 -17.87 -11.11
C LEU A 315 -14.62 -18.34 -11.52
N THR A 316 -14.46 -19.62 -11.90
CA THR A 316 -13.17 -20.18 -12.31
C THR A 316 -12.50 -19.41 -13.45
N THR A 317 -13.27 -19.02 -14.47
CA THR A 317 -12.75 -18.27 -15.62
C THR A 317 -12.39 -16.83 -15.22
N LEU A 318 -13.21 -16.20 -14.38
CA LEU A 318 -12.92 -14.85 -13.87
C LEU A 318 -11.67 -14.84 -12.99
N SER A 319 -11.45 -15.86 -12.18
CA SER A 319 -10.23 -16.02 -11.37
C SER A 319 -8.97 -16.06 -12.24
N VAL A 320 -8.99 -16.77 -13.38
CA VAL A 320 -7.88 -16.79 -14.33
C VAL A 320 -7.68 -15.42 -15.01
N LEU A 321 -8.77 -14.76 -15.42
CA LEU A 321 -8.72 -13.42 -15.99
C LEU A 321 -8.08 -12.42 -15.02
N PHE A 322 -8.51 -12.40 -13.76
CA PHE A 322 -8.03 -11.45 -12.76
C PHE A 322 -6.64 -11.81 -12.23
N PHE A 323 -6.21 -13.08 -12.26
CA PHE A 323 -4.80 -13.44 -12.10
C PHE A 323 -3.93 -12.74 -13.16
N GLY A 324 -4.28 -12.89 -14.45
CA GLY A 324 -3.56 -12.24 -15.54
C GLY A 324 -3.61 -10.71 -15.46
N ALA A 325 -4.77 -10.16 -15.15
CA ALA A 325 -4.98 -8.72 -14.96
C ALA A 325 -4.05 -8.15 -13.88
N ASN A 326 -3.98 -8.81 -12.72
CA ASN A 326 -3.15 -8.38 -11.60
C ASN A 326 -1.65 -8.54 -11.89
N LEU A 327 -1.25 -9.56 -12.65
CA LEU A 327 0.13 -9.73 -13.07
C LEU A 327 0.57 -8.63 -14.05
N LEU A 328 -0.26 -8.30 -15.05
CA LEU A 328 0.02 -7.21 -15.99
C LEU A 328 0.06 -5.85 -15.28
N SER A 329 -0.86 -5.62 -14.34
CA SER A 329 -0.91 -4.44 -13.48
C SER A 329 0.38 -4.31 -12.64
N ALA A 330 0.89 -5.41 -12.09
CA ALA A 330 2.16 -5.45 -11.37
C ALA A 330 3.36 -5.06 -12.27
N LEU A 331 3.42 -5.58 -13.49
CA LEU A 331 4.46 -5.24 -14.46
C LEU A 331 4.38 -3.77 -14.92
N SER A 332 3.16 -3.24 -15.02
CA SER A 332 2.90 -1.84 -15.38
C SER A 332 3.58 -0.86 -14.42
N PHE A 333 3.56 -1.15 -13.10
CA PHE A 333 4.29 -0.32 -12.12
C PHE A 333 5.78 -0.18 -12.43
N LEU A 334 6.44 -1.25 -12.89
CA LEU A 334 7.87 -1.24 -13.18
C LEU A 334 8.20 -0.39 -14.42
N ALA A 335 7.30 -0.39 -15.39
CA ALA A 335 7.45 0.41 -16.61
C ALA A 335 7.31 1.92 -16.37
N ALA A 336 6.69 2.34 -15.26
CA ALA A 336 6.46 3.74 -14.96
C ALA A 336 7.76 4.56 -14.85
N VAL A 337 8.80 4.02 -14.22
CA VAL A 337 10.08 4.72 -13.98
C VAL A 337 10.86 5.01 -15.26
N PRO A 338 11.15 4.03 -16.16
CA PRO A 338 11.85 4.34 -17.41
C PRO A 338 11.04 5.26 -18.33
N LEU A 339 9.70 5.13 -18.36
CA LEU A 339 8.85 6.02 -19.16
C LEU A 339 8.86 7.44 -18.60
N ALA A 340 8.77 7.60 -17.28
CA ALA A 340 8.84 8.89 -16.60
C ALA A 340 10.15 9.63 -16.87
N ARG A 341 11.28 8.91 -16.88
CA ARG A 341 12.59 9.49 -17.22
C ARG A 341 12.66 9.95 -18.68
N ARG A 342 12.01 9.24 -19.60
CA ARG A 342 12.03 9.55 -21.04
C ARG A 342 11.04 10.65 -21.44
N PHE A 343 9.84 10.63 -20.87
CA PHE A 343 8.73 11.48 -21.31
C PHE A 343 8.34 12.56 -20.28
N GLY A 344 8.85 12.47 -19.05
CA GLY A 344 8.50 13.34 -17.93
C GLY A 344 7.31 12.81 -17.11
N LEU A 345 7.28 13.14 -15.82
CA LEU A 345 6.29 12.64 -14.85
C LEU A 345 4.84 12.90 -15.28
N LEU A 346 4.51 14.14 -15.64
CA LEU A 346 3.15 14.53 -16.03
C LEU A 346 2.71 13.83 -17.33
N ASN A 347 3.57 13.78 -18.34
CA ASN A 347 3.24 13.17 -19.62
C ASN A 347 3.08 11.66 -19.48
N THR A 348 3.99 10.97 -18.78
CA THR A 348 3.84 9.53 -18.53
C THR A 348 2.53 9.25 -17.80
N MET A 349 2.23 10.02 -16.75
CA MET A 349 0.99 9.87 -15.99
C MET A 349 -0.26 10.00 -16.88
N VAL A 350 -0.38 11.08 -17.65
CA VAL A 350 -1.58 11.38 -18.46
C VAL A 350 -1.67 10.46 -19.68
N PHE A 351 -0.59 10.28 -20.43
CA PHE A 351 -0.63 9.55 -21.71
C PHE A 351 -0.61 8.03 -21.57
N THR A 352 -0.38 7.47 -20.37
CA THR A 352 -0.66 6.05 -20.11
C THR A 352 -2.05 5.85 -19.52
N HIS A 353 -2.51 6.77 -18.67
CA HIS A 353 -3.81 6.66 -18.02
C HIS A 353 -4.96 6.92 -19.00
N LEU A 354 -4.85 7.92 -19.89
CA LEU A 354 -5.91 8.25 -20.85
C LEU A 354 -6.25 7.09 -21.80
N PRO A 355 -5.29 6.44 -22.50
CA PRO A 355 -5.60 5.24 -23.31
C PRO A 355 -6.13 4.08 -22.48
N SER A 356 -5.62 3.88 -21.25
CA SER A 356 -6.14 2.87 -20.31
C SER A 356 -7.63 3.10 -20.02
N ASN A 357 -8.06 4.35 -19.91
CA ASN A 357 -9.45 4.70 -19.64
C ASN A 357 -10.34 4.65 -20.88
N ILE A 358 -9.80 4.89 -22.08
CA ILE A 358 -10.50 4.58 -23.32
C ILE A 358 -10.76 3.07 -23.42
N LEU A 359 -9.77 2.23 -23.13
CA LEU A 359 -9.94 0.77 -23.08
C LEU A 359 -10.99 0.35 -22.05
N LEU A 360 -11.06 1.03 -20.90
CA LEU A 360 -12.11 0.80 -19.90
C LEU A 360 -13.51 1.08 -20.47
N ILE A 361 -13.69 2.19 -21.19
CA ILE A 361 -14.97 2.52 -21.85
C ILE A 361 -15.32 1.43 -22.88
N LEU A 362 -14.35 0.98 -23.68
CA LEU A 362 -14.56 -0.04 -24.70
C LEU A 362 -15.02 -1.39 -24.12
N VAL A 363 -14.65 -1.74 -22.88
CA VAL A 363 -15.17 -2.94 -22.20
C VAL A 363 -16.70 -2.91 -22.11
N ALA A 364 -17.31 -1.73 -21.92
CA ALA A 364 -18.76 -1.56 -21.86
C ALA A 364 -19.44 -1.87 -23.21
N PHE A 365 -18.75 -1.65 -24.32
CA PHE A 365 -19.26 -1.86 -25.67
C PHE A 365 -18.88 -3.22 -26.26
N ALA A 366 -18.15 -4.06 -25.51
CA ALA A 366 -17.75 -5.37 -25.98
C ALA A 366 -18.98 -6.29 -26.18
N PRO A 367 -19.12 -6.91 -27.36
CA PRO A 367 -20.27 -7.76 -27.66
C PRO A 367 -20.15 -9.16 -27.04
N THR A 368 -18.91 -9.60 -26.75
CA THR A 368 -18.63 -10.93 -26.19
C THR A 368 -17.61 -10.84 -25.06
N PHE A 369 -17.64 -11.84 -24.17
CA PHE A 369 -16.69 -11.93 -23.06
C PHE A 369 -15.22 -11.93 -23.49
N PRO A 370 -14.76 -12.69 -24.52
CA PRO A 370 -13.36 -12.68 -24.90
C PRO A 370 -12.85 -11.30 -25.33
N ILE A 371 -13.67 -10.51 -26.03
CA ILE A 371 -13.31 -9.14 -26.41
C ILE A 371 -13.20 -8.25 -25.17
N ALA A 372 -14.17 -8.33 -24.27
CA ALA A 372 -14.18 -7.58 -23.02
C ALA A 372 -12.97 -7.94 -22.13
N ALA A 373 -12.62 -9.24 -22.05
CA ALA A 373 -11.45 -9.75 -21.32
C ALA A 373 -10.14 -9.24 -21.94
N MET A 374 -10.00 -9.29 -23.27
CA MET A 374 -8.82 -8.77 -23.97
C MET A 374 -8.64 -7.27 -23.74
N LEU A 375 -9.71 -6.48 -23.85
CA LEU A 375 -9.68 -5.04 -23.58
C LEU A 375 -9.28 -4.74 -22.13
N LEU A 376 -9.82 -5.52 -21.17
CA LEU A 376 -9.44 -5.40 -19.78
C LEU A 376 -7.96 -5.74 -19.55
N LEU A 377 -7.44 -6.81 -20.15
CA LEU A 377 -6.03 -7.18 -20.03
C LEU A 377 -5.11 -6.12 -20.65
N LEU A 378 -5.46 -5.62 -21.85
CA LEU A 378 -4.72 -4.53 -22.49
C LEU A 378 -4.72 -3.28 -21.61
N ARG A 379 -5.88 -2.93 -21.02
CA ARG A 379 -5.97 -1.84 -20.05
C ARG A 379 -4.98 -2.01 -18.89
N GLN A 380 -4.84 -3.23 -18.35
CA GLN A 380 -3.96 -3.48 -17.21
C GLN A 380 -2.47 -3.30 -17.52
N THR A 381 -2.06 -3.39 -18.78
CA THR A 381 -0.67 -3.09 -19.16
C THR A 381 -0.30 -1.63 -18.91
N LEU A 382 -1.29 -0.73 -18.90
CA LEU A 382 -1.12 0.72 -18.78
C LEU A 382 -1.62 1.29 -17.44
N SER A 383 -2.43 0.54 -16.70
CA SER A 383 -3.33 1.07 -15.67
C SER A 383 -2.64 1.60 -14.41
N GLN A 384 -1.40 1.18 -14.11
CA GLN A 384 -0.75 1.51 -12.82
C GLN A 384 0.44 2.48 -12.96
N MET A 385 0.79 2.90 -14.17
CA MET A 385 1.93 3.79 -14.39
C MET A 385 1.70 5.19 -13.82
N ASP A 386 0.45 5.60 -13.65
CA ASP A 386 0.03 6.87 -13.06
C ASP A 386 0.35 6.94 -11.55
N VAL A 387 0.36 5.81 -10.84
CA VAL A 387 0.52 5.80 -9.37
C VAL A 387 1.88 6.36 -8.92
N PRO A 388 3.03 5.78 -9.34
CA PRO A 388 4.33 6.29 -8.92
C PRO A 388 4.64 7.65 -9.53
N THR A 389 4.19 7.92 -10.76
CA THR A 389 4.41 9.21 -11.43
C THR A 389 3.64 10.33 -10.74
N ARG A 390 2.38 10.10 -10.37
CA ARG A 390 1.55 11.04 -9.58
C ARG A 390 2.17 11.36 -8.22
N GLN A 391 2.66 10.34 -7.53
CA GLN A 391 3.32 10.51 -6.23
C GLN A 391 4.56 11.40 -6.37
N ALA A 392 5.45 11.07 -7.31
CA ALA A 392 6.65 11.86 -7.57
C ALA A 392 6.31 13.28 -8.05
N TYR A 393 5.31 13.43 -8.93
CA TYR A 393 4.85 14.72 -9.44
C TYR A 393 4.34 15.65 -8.33
N THR A 394 3.53 15.11 -7.42
CA THR A 394 3.02 15.85 -6.26
C THR A 394 4.16 16.31 -5.36
N MET A 395 5.15 15.45 -5.10
CA MET A 395 6.30 15.81 -4.25
C MET A 395 7.22 16.85 -4.90
N ALA A 396 7.30 16.86 -6.23
CA ALA A 396 8.08 17.84 -6.98
C ALA A 396 7.43 19.24 -6.99
N LEU A 397 6.10 19.32 -6.86
CA LEU A 397 5.35 20.58 -6.85
C LEU A 397 5.20 21.24 -5.47
N VAL A 398 5.50 20.51 -4.41
CA VAL A 398 5.27 20.94 -3.02
C VAL A 398 6.61 21.22 -2.33
N ALA A 399 6.63 22.27 -1.50
CA ALA A 399 7.80 22.61 -0.69
C ALA A 399 8.25 21.43 0.19
N PRO A 400 9.55 21.17 0.36
CA PRO A 400 10.05 20.01 1.11
C PRO A 400 9.42 19.84 2.50
N GLU A 401 9.18 20.95 3.19
CA GLU A 401 8.61 20.99 4.54
C GLU A 401 7.11 20.63 4.56
N GLU A 402 6.42 20.78 3.41
CA GLU A 402 4.97 20.57 3.27
C GLU A 402 4.61 19.24 2.57
N ARG A 403 5.61 18.47 2.12
CA ARG A 403 5.41 17.22 1.36
C ARG A 403 4.57 16.18 2.10
N THR A 404 4.84 15.98 3.39
CA THR A 404 4.06 15.06 4.23
C THR A 404 2.62 15.53 4.33
N ALA A 405 2.39 16.83 4.56
CA ALA A 405 1.06 17.42 4.63
C ALA A 405 0.27 17.23 3.34
N ALA A 406 0.92 17.51 2.20
CA ALA A 406 0.31 17.33 0.88
C ALA A 406 -0.03 15.87 0.59
N ALA A 407 0.87 14.92 0.91
CA ALA A 407 0.62 13.49 0.77
C ALA A 407 -0.59 13.04 1.62
N SER A 408 -0.66 13.46 2.88
CA SER A 408 -1.79 13.12 3.76
C SER A 408 -3.12 13.69 3.26
N VAL A 409 -3.16 14.98 2.90
CA VAL A 409 -4.39 15.63 2.42
C VAL A 409 -4.88 14.99 1.11
N THR A 410 -3.98 14.78 0.15
CA THR A 410 -4.34 14.17 -1.12
C THR A 410 -4.77 12.71 -0.96
N SER A 411 -4.10 11.93 -0.10
CA SER A 411 -4.48 10.54 0.17
C SER A 411 -5.85 10.45 0.84
N LEU A 412 -6.13 11.29 1.84
CA LEU A 412 -7.42 11.28 2.54
C LEU A 412 -8.56 11.58 1.57
N ALA A 413 -8.41 12.60 0.73
CA ALA A 413 -9.42 12.99 -0.24
C ALA A 413 -9.65 11.92 -1.32
N ARG A 414 -8.59 11.18 -1.69
CA ARG A 414 -8.72 10.00 -2.56
C ARG A 414 -9.49 8.87 -1.87
N SER A 415 -9.15 8.54 -0.62
CA SER A 415 -9.85 7.50 0.15
C SER A 415 -11.34 7.78 0.24
N ILE A 416 -11.73 9.02 0.56
CA ILE A 416 -13.12 9.46 0.59
C ILE A 416 -13.79 9.24 -0.77
N GLY A 417 -13.20 9.74 -1.87
CA GLY A 417 -13.76 9.57 -3.21
C GLY A 417 -13.93 8.10 -3.60
N SER A 418 -12.93 7.25 -3.34
CA SER A 418 -13.01 5.82 -3.65
C SER A 418 -14.02 5.07 -2.79
N ALA A 419 -14.23 5.46 -1.52
CA ALA A 419 -15.12 4.76 -0.61
C ALA A 419 -16.60 4.98 -0.92
N THR A 420 -16.98 6.17 -1.42
CA THR A 420 -18.38 6.51 -1.72
C THR A 420 -18.89 5.96 -3.04
N SER A 421 -18.01 5.53 -3.93
CA SER A 421 -18.37 5.19 -5.31
C SER A 421 -18.98 3.79 -5.52
N PRO A 422 -18.58 2.73 -4.77
CA PRO A 422 -19.11 1.38 -4.95
C PRO A 422 -20.63 1.26 -4.84
N VAL A 423 -21.29 2.02 -3.94
CA VAL A 423 -22.75 2.05 -3.86
C VAL A 423 -23.39 2.55 -5.18
N PHE A 424 -22.82 3.59 -5.80
CA PHE A 424 -23.27 4.06 -7.11
C PHE A 424 -23.01 3.04 -8.19
N SER A 425 -21.84 2.39 -8.20
CA SER A 425 -21.60 1.29 -9.13
C SER A 425 -22.60 0.15 -8.95
N GLY A 426 -22.98 -0.20 -7.72
CA GLY A 426 -23.99 -1.22 -7.45
C GLY A 426 -25.35 -0.85 -8.06
N LEU A 427 -25.78 0.41 -7.94
CA LEU A 427 -26.98 0.94 -8.60
C LEU A 427 -26.91 0.83 -10.13
N LEU A 428 -25.75 1.11 -10.69
CA LEU A 428 -25.49 1.08 -12.13
C LEU A 428 -25.34 -0.34 -12.70
N LEU A 429 -25.21 -1.36 -11.85
CA LEU A 429 -25.14 -2.77 -12.23
C LEU A 429 -26.50 -3.47 -12.20
N GLN A 430 -27.59 -2.73 -12.46
CA GLN A 430 -28.95 -3.28 -12.49
C GLN A 430 -29.66 -3.01 -13.81
N GLY A 431 -30.49 -3.96 -14.23
CA GLY A 431 -31.39 -3.82 -15.37
C GLY A 431 -30.70 -3.34 -16.66
N PRO A 432 -31.26 -2.35 -17.38
CA PRO A 432 -30.67 -1.81 -18.60
C PRO A 432 -29.28 -1.17 -18.42
N LEU A 433 -28.99 -0.62 -17.23
CA LEU A 433 -27.73 0.07 -16.95
C LEU A 433 -26.54 -0.90 -16.94
N LEU A 434 -26.78 -2.14 -16.49
CA LEU A 434 -25.82 -3.24 -16.56
C LEU A 434 -25.48 -3.58 -18.00
N ILE A 435 -26.48 -3.68 -18.87
CA ILE A 435 -26.31 -4.06 -20.28
C ILE A 435 -25.46 -3.01 -21.01
N VAL A 436 -25.68 -1.73 -20.72
CA VAL A 436 -24.87 -0.63 -21.25
C VAL A 436 -23.44 -0.66 -20.69
N GLY A 437 -23.24 -1.19 -19.47
CA GLY A 437 -21.94 -1.14 -18.80
C GLY A 437 -21.62 0.26 -18.27
N LEU A 438 -22.64 0.96 -17.77
CA LEU A 438 -22.54 2.37 -17.38
C LEU A 438 -21.45 2.68 -16.33
N PRO A 439 -21.11 1.82 -15.34
CA PRO A 439 -19.99 2.08 -14.44
C PRO A 439 -18.66 2.29 -15.17
N PHE A 440 -18.42 1.52 -16.24
CA PHE A 440 -17.19 1.57 -17.03
C PHE A 440 -17.11 2.84 -17.88
N ILE A 441 -18.23 3.24 -18.47
CA ILE A 441 -18.35 4.48 -19.26
C ILE A 441 -18.11 5.68 -18.34
N LEU A 442 -18.83 5.77 -17.23
CA LEU A 442 -18.70 6.90 -16.28
C LEU A 442 -17.30 6.96 -15.67
N ALA A 443 -16.75 5.82 -15.24
CA ALA A 443 -15.40 5.76 -14.71
C ALA A 443 -14.36 6.23 -15.75
N GLY A 444 -14.43 5.72 -16.98
CA GLY A 444 -13.50 6.08 -18.04
C GLY A 444 -13.62 7.54 -18.46
N MET A 445 -14.84 8.08 -18.57
CA MET A 445 -15.08 9.48 -18.92
C MET A 445 -14.61 10.45 -17.83
N LEU A 446 -14.91 10.16 -16.56
CA LEU A 446 -14.44 10.98 -15.44
C LEU A 446 -12.91 10.98 -15.34
N LYS A 447 -12.27 9.82 -15.52
CA LYS A 447 -10.81 9.72 -15.54
C LYS A 447 -10.18 10.43 -16.74
N ALA A 448 -10.77 10.32 -17.93
CA ALA A 448 -10.31 11.05 -19.10
C ALA A 448 -10.44 12.57 -18.92
N ALA A 449 -11.56 13.04 -18.35
CA ALA A 449 -11.74 14.46 -18.02
C ALA A 449 -10.71 14.94 -16.99
N TYR A 450 -10.43 14.12 -15.97
CA TYR A 450 -9.36 14.36 -15.00
C TYR A 450 -7.98 14.48 -15.69
N ASP A 451 -7.63 13.54 -16.56
CA ASP A 451 -6.33 13.50 -17.26
C ASP A 451 -6.13 14.74 -18.13
N LEU A 452 -7.14 15.11 -18.92
CA LEU A 452 -7.11 16.30 -19.78
C LEU A 452 -7.05 17.60 -18.96
N THR A 453 -7.78 17.67 -17.86
CA THR A 453 -7.78 18.84 -16.97
C THR A 453 -6.42 18.99 -16.27
N LEU A 454 -5.88 17.89 -15.74
CA LEU A 454 -4.56 17.86 -15.11
C LEU A 454 -3.49 18.31 -16.11
N TRP A 455 -3.49 17.75 -17.32
CA TRP A 455 -2.55 18.14 -18.36
C TRP A 455 -2.68 19.61 -18.74
N SER A 456 -3.89 20.12 -18.97
CA SER A 456 -4.12 21.52 -19.33
C SER A 456 -3.61 22.50 -18.28
N ILE A 457 -3.89 22.23 -16.99
CA ILE A 457 -3.49 23.11 -15.88
C ILE A 457 -1.97 23.08 -15.66
N PHE A 458 -1.36 21.90 -15.77
CA PHE A 458 -0.01 21.66 -15.27
C PHE A 458 1.08 21.53 -16.34
N ARG A 459 0.73 21.45 -17.64
CA ARG A 459 1.72 21.31 -18.73
C ARG A 459 2.74 22.46 -18.83
N HIS A 460 2.41 23.64 -18.29
CA HIS A 460 3.30 24.80 -18.31
C HIS A 460 4.12 24.96 -17.01
N VAL A 461 3.89 24.10 -16.01
CA VAL A 461 4.59 24.17 -14.73
C VAL A 461 5.94 23.45 -14.86
N ARG A 462 7.04 24.21 -14.84
CA ARG A 462 8.39 23.65 -14.88
C ARG A 462 8.73 23.05 -13.51
N LEU A 463 9.03 21.75 -13.48
CA LEU A 463 9.61 21.10 -12.31
C LEU A 463 11.10 21.49 -12.23
N LYS A 464 11.62 21.72 -11.02
CA LYS A 464 13.07 21.95 -10.82
C LYS A 464 13.84 20.69 -11.20
N GLU A 465 14.93 20.84 -11.96
CA GLU A 465 15.74 19.76 -12.55
C GLU A 465 16.37 18.80 -11.53
N GLU A 466 16.48 19.17 -10.25
CA GLU A 466 17.10 18.35 -9.19
C GLU A 466 16.27 17.12 -8.76
N MET A 467 15.14 16.83 -9.41
CA MET A 467 14.19 15.76 -9.03
C MET A 467 13.80 14.78 -10.15
N LEU A 468 14.46 14.85 -11.31
CA LEU A 468 14.38 13.85 -12.39
C LEU A 468 15.52 12.83 -12.26
#